data_AF-A0A8I3ADB4-F1
#
_entry.id   AF-A0A8I3ADB4-F1
#
_cell.length_a   1.000
_cell.length_b   1.000
_cell.length_c   1.000
_cell.angle_alpha   90.00
_cell.angle_beta   90.00
_cell.angle_gamma   90.00
#
_symmetry.space_group_name_H-M   'P 1'
#
loop_
_entity.id
_entity.type
_entity.pdbx_description
1 polymer ?
#
loop_
_entity_poly.entity_id
_entity_poly.type
_entity_poly.pdbx_seq_one_letter_code
_entity_poly.pdbx_strand_id
1 'polypeptide(L)'
;MAPKNSIKESYQEALHQSYACEDMMKADLLRAQSAMVLQSVYCTRIKGQLAAREEKEHTRRVKKAKLMGDGLPRYLTGDEFYHQVAENEKRQVEGERRQEVQQKQQDEQAEAIAIWRQAESSHIERNKACRQEHQEVLAVWNNEKDQAKAEGQRVGWKNVE
;
A
#
# COMPACT_ATOMS: atom_id res chain seq x y z
N MET A 1 -10.88 27.32 55.08
CA MET A 1 -10.60 27.44 53.63
C MET A 1 -10.32 26.05 53.09
N ALA A 2 -11.30 25.34 52.50
CA ALA A 2 -11.12 23.97 51.98
C ALA A 2 -12.05 23.49 50.82
N PRO A 3 -12.98 24.26 50.20
CA PRO A 3 -13.84 23.70 49.14
C PRO A 3 -13.29 23.81 47.71
N LYS A 4 -12.29 24.67 47.45
CA LYS A 4 -11.80 24.95 46.08
C LYS A 4 -10.88 23.86 45.51
N ASN A 5 -10.30 22.99 46.33
CA ASN A 5 -9.41 21.92 45.86
C ASN A 5 -10.16 20.65 45.47
N SER A 6 -11.17 20.26 46.26
CA SER A 6 -12.01 19.08 45.96
C SER A 6 -12.71 19.17 44.60
N ILE A 7 -13.20 20.36 44.23
CA ILE A 7 -13.84 20.57 42.92
C ILE A 7 -12.81 20.41 41.79
N LYS A 8 -11.61 20.97 41.94
CA LYS A 8 -10.54 20.86 40.93
C LYS A 8 -10.11 19.41 40.72
N GLU A 9 -9.96 18.65 41.81
CA GLU A 9 -9.62 17.22 41.75
C GLU A 9 -10.71 16.44 41.00
N SER A 10 -11.99 16.69 41.28
CA SER A 10 -13.09 16.02 40.56
C SER A 10 -13.11 16.33 39.06
N TYR A 11 -12.78 17.56 38.67
CA TYR A 11 -12.67 17.92 37.26
C TYR A 11 -11.46 17.28 36.59
N GLN A 12 -10.33 17.15 37.30
CA GLN A 12 -9.15 16.47 36.79
C GLN A 12 -9.41 14.98 36.61
N GLU A 13 -10.08 14.32 37.55
CA GLU A 13 -10.48 12.92 37.41
C GLU A 13 -11.43 12.72 36.22
N ALA A 14 -12.46 13.56 36.07
CA ALA A 14 -13.36 13.50 34.93
C ALA A 14 -12.63 13.71 33.59
N LEU A 15 -11.66 14.62 33.56
CA LEU A 15 -10.82 14.87 32.38
C LEU A 15 -9.97 13.63 32.04
N HIS A 16 -9.32 13.02 33.03
CA HIS A 16 -8.52 11.82 32.84
C HIS A 16 -9.37 10.63 32.38
N GLN A 17 -10.56 10.45 32.94
CA GLN A 17 -11.50 9.42 32.52
C GLN A 17 -11.97 9.64 31.07
N SER A 18 -12.26 10.89 30.69
CA SER A 18 -12.63 11.24 29.31
C SER A 18 -11.51 10.90 28.34
N TYR A 19 -10.27 11.27 28.64
CA TYR A 19 -9.13 10.95 27.77
C TYR A 19 -8.88 9.45 27.66
N ALA A 20 -8.94 8.71 28.78
CA ALA A 20 -8.80 7.26 28.76
C ALA A 20 -9.87 6.59 27.89
N CYS A 21 -11.11 7.08 27.96
CA CYS A 21 -12.21 6.60 27.13
C CYS A 21 -11.97 6.89 25.64
N GLU A 22 -11.55 8.12 25.30
CA GLU A 22 -11.22 8.48 23.93
C GLU A 22 -10.07 7.65 23.37
N ASP A 23 -9.01 7.41 24.15
CA ASP A 23 -7.85 6.65 23.72
C ASP A 23 -8.22 5.19 23.42
N MET A 24 -9.09 4.60 24.25
CA MET A 24 -9.65 3.27 23.98
C MET A 24 -10.45 3.26 22.68
N MET A 25 -11.36 4.23 22.49
CA MET A 25 -12.16 4.33 21.27
C MET A 25 -11.30 4.52 20.01
N LYS A 26 -10.25 5.34 20.10
CA LYS A 26 -9.29 5.56 19.01
C LYS A 26 -8.53 4.27 18.70
N ALA A 27 -8.10 3.53 19.71
CA ALA A 27 -7.40 2.26 19.53
C ALA A 27 -8.29 1.20 18.84
N ASP A 28 -9.56 1.09 19.25
CA ASP A 28 -10.51 0.16 18.64
C ASP A 28 -10.87 0.57 17.21
N LEU A 29 -11.04 1.87 16.95
CA LEU A 29 -11.28 2.39 15.61
C LEU A 29 -10.08 2.09 14.69
N LEU A 30 -8.86 2.32 15.15
CA LEU A 30 -7.64 1.99 14.41
C LEU A 30 -7.57 0.49 14.10
N ARG A 31 -7.91 -0.37 15.07
CA ARG A 31 -7.98 -1.82 14.86
C ARG A 31 -9.03 -2.20 13.81
N ALA A 32 -10.22 -1.62 13.86
CA ALA A 32 -11.27 -1.88 12.89
C ALA A 32 -10.87 -1.39 11.48
N GLN A 33 -10.31 -0.19 11.37
CA GLN A 33 -9.85 0.38 10.11
C GLN A 33 -8.72 -0.45 9.49
N SER A 34 -7.73 -0.83 10.28
CA SER A 34 -6.63 -1.71 9.82
C SER A 34 -7.14 -3.07 9.34
N ALA A 35 -8.06 -3.70 10.07
CA ALA A 35 -8.69 -4.95 9.65
C ALA A 35 -9.46 -4.78 8.33
N MET A 36 -10.21 -3.70 8.17
CA MET A 36 -10.96 -3.41 6.94
C MET A 36 -10.05 -3.22 5.73
N VAL A 37 -8.94 -2.49 5.91
CA VAL A 37 -7.94 -2.29 4.85
C VAL A 37 -7.28 -3.61 4.45
N LEU A 38 -6.91 -4.45 5.41
CA LEU A 38 -6.34 -5.77 5.13
C LEU A 38 -7.35 -6.65 4.38
N GLN A 39 -8.61 -6.66 4.82
CA GLN A 39 -9.67 -7.41 4.17
C GLN A 39 -9.93 -6.93 2.74
N SER A 40 -9.94 -5.61 2.50
CA SER A 40 -10.18 -5.06 1.16
C SER A 40 -9.05 -5.43 0.20
N VAL A 41 -7.80 -5.38 0.64
CA VAL A 41 -6.63 -5.81 -0.14
C VAL A 41 -6.70 -7.30 -0.43
N TYR A 42 -7.03 -8.12 0.57
CA TYR A 42 -7.19 -9.57 0.39
C TYR A 42 -8.30 -9.91 -0.61
N CYS A 43 -9.49 -9.33 -0.45
CA CYS A 43 -10.60 -9.53 -1.37
C CYS A 43 -10.27 -9.09 -2.79
N THR A 44 -9.58 -7.95 -2.95
CA THR A 44 -9.12 -7.47 -4.27
C THR A 44 -8.18 -8.48 -4.93
N ARG A 45 -7.23 -9.03 -4.17
CA ARG A 45 -6.31 -10.06 -4.65
C ARG A 45 -7.05 -11.34 -5.06
N ILE A 46 -7.97 -11.83 -4.25
CA ILE A 46 -8.75 -13.05 -4.56
C ILE A 46 -9.62 -12.83 -5.80
N LYS A 47 -10.30 -11.68 -5.91
CA LYS A 47 -11.09 -11.32 -7.10
C LYS A 47 -10.21 -11.28 -8.35
N GLY A 48 -9.01 -10.68 -8.27
CA GLY A 48 -8.07 -10.65 -9.38
C GLY A 48 -7.59 -12.05 -9.79
N GLN A 49 -7.29 -12.92 -8.83
CA GLN A 49 -6.92 -14.31 -9.11
C GLN A 49 -8.04 -15.11 -9.76
N LEU A 50 -9.29 -14.90 -9.30
CA LEU A 50 -10.47 -15.55 -9.87
C LEU A 50 -10.70 -15.08 -11.30
N ALA A 51 -10.71 -13.76 -11.54
CA ALA A 51 -10.86 -13.18 -12.87
C ALA A 51 -9.77 -13.69 -13.84
N ALA A 52 -8.50 -13.73 -13.40
CA ALA A 52 -7.41 -14.27 -14.21
C ALA A 52 -7.58 -15.77 -14.50
N ARG A 53 -8.15 -16.55 -13.58
CA ARG A 53 -8.44 -17.98 -13.80
C ARG A 53 -9.59 -18.15 -14.80
N GLU A 54 -10.66 -17.39 -14.64
CA GLU A 54 -11.82 -17.40 -15.54
C GLU A 54 -11.41 -16.98 -16.95
N GLU A 55 -10.60 -15.92 -17.08
CA GLU A 55 -10.06 -15.48 -18.36
C GLU A 55 -9.14 -16.54 -18.98
N LYS A 56 -8.27 -17.19 -18.18
CA LYS A 56 -7.46 -18.32 -18.65
C LYS A 56 -8.32 -19.50 -19.13
N GLU A 57 -9.42 -19.78 -18.45
CA GLU A 57 -10.33 -20.84 -18.85
C GLU A 57 -11.09 -20.48 -20.15
N HIS A 58 -11.61 -19.26 -20.22
CA HIS A 58 -12.26 -18.73 -21.41
C HIS A 58 -11.30 -18.72 -22.61
N THR A 59 -10.11 -18.14 -22.47
CA THR A 59 -9.09 -18.13 -23.52
C THR A 59 -8.64 -19.54 -23.90
N ARG A 60 -8.55 -20.50 -22.97
CA ARG A 60 -8.30 -21.92 -23.32
C ARG A 60 -9.44 -22.51 -24.14
N ARG A 61 -10.70 -22.24 -23.80
CA ARG A 61 -11.86 -22.69 -24.59
C ARG A 61 -11.85 -22.08 -25.99
N VAL A 62 -11.58 -20.77 -26.10
CA VAL A 62 -11.47 -20.07 -27.38
C VAL A 62 -10.27 -20.56 -28.20
N LYS A 63 -9.09 -20.76 -27.60
CA LYS A 63 -7.91 -21.32 -28.29
C LYS A 63 -8.12 -22.75 -28.74
N LYS A 64 -8.90 -23.55 -28.00
CA LYS A 64 -9.32 -24.90 -28.41
C LYS A 64 -10.35 -24.87 -29.54
N ALA A 65 -11.18 -23.84 -29.61
CA ALA A 65 -12.01 -23.52 -30.77
C ALA A 65 -11.14 -22.93 -31.89
N LYS A 66 -10.20 -23.75 -32.41
CA LYS A 66 -9.53 -23.47 -33.68
C LYS A 66 -10.61 -23.32 -34.77
N LEU A 67 -10.35 -22.51 -35.79
CA LEU A 67 -11.23 -22.34 -36.96
C LEU A 67 -11.72 -23.69 -37.53
N MET A 68 -10.89 -24.74 -37.38
CA MET A 68 -11.19 -26.15 -37.69
C MET A 68 -10.79 -27.05 -36.50
N GLY A 69 -11.33 -26.78 -35.30
CA GLY A 69 -10.92 -27.45 -34.06
C GLY A 69 -11.39 -28.91 -33.92
N ASP A 70 -12.36 -29.32 -34.72
CA ASP A 70 -12.98 -30.64 -34.77
C ASP A 70 -12.26 -31.63 -35.71
N GLY A 71 -11.38 -31.12 -36.60
CA GLY A 71 -10.62 -31.95 -37.55
C GLY A 71 -11.46 -32.53 -38.69
N LEU A 72 -12.74 -32.17 -38.80
CA LEU A 72 -13.60 -32.60 -39.89
C LEU A 72 -13.39 -31.71 -41.13
N PRO A 73 -13.42 -32.28 -42.34
CA PRO A 73 -13.45 -31.50 -43.57
C PRO A 73 -14.73 -30.64 -43.61
N ARG A 74 -14.56 -29.32 -43.69
CA ARG A 74 -15.66 -28.38 -43.90
C ARG A 74 -15.59 -27.81 -45.31
N TYR A 75 -16.76 -27.50 -45.85
CA TYR A 75 -16.87 -26.88 -47.15
C TYR A 75 -16.39 -25.42 -47.08
N LEU A 76 -15.20 -25.16 -47.62
CA LEU A 76 -14.48 -23.87 -47.50
C LEU A 76 -15.16 -22.70 -48.23
N THR A 77 -16.15 -23.00 -49.08
CA THR A 77 -16.85 -22.03 -49.92
C THR A 77 -18.20 -21.62 -49.34
N GLY A 78 -18.59 -22.17 -48.18
CA GLY A 78 -19.82 -21.75 -47.50
C GLY A 78 -19.65 -20.39 -46.82
N ASP A 79 -20.68 -19.54 -46.90
CA ASP A 79 -20.70 -18.21 -46.26
C ASP A 79 -20.35 -18.28 -44.76
N GLU A 80 -20.79 -19.34 -44.08
CA GLU A 80 -20.47 -19.59 -42.67
C GLU A 80 -18.95 -19.69 -42.40
N PHE A 81 -18.20 -20.36 -43.27
CA PHE A 81 -16.76 -20.49 -43.13
C PHE A 81 -16.07 -19.14 -43.37
N TYR A 82 -16.53 -18.39 -44.37
CA TYR A 82 -16.01 -17.06 -44.68
C TYR A 82 -16.20 -16.09 -43.51
N HIS A 83 -17.39 -16.09 -42.89
CA HIS A 83 -17.66 -15.30 -41.69
C HIS A 83 -16.76 -15.70 -40.51
N GLN A 84 -16.53 -16.99 -40.28
CA GLN A 84 -15.64 -17.47 -39.22
C GLN A 84 -14.18 -17.04 -39.43
N VAL A 85 -13.67 -17.10 -40.66
CA VAL A 85 -12.31 -16.63 -41.01
C VAL A 85 -12.20 -15.13 -40.72
N ALA A 86 -13.15 -14.34 -41.22
CA ALA A 86 -13.16 -12.90 -41.05
C ALA A 86 -13.26 -12.47 -39.57
N GLU A 87 -14.05 -13.19 -38.76
CA GLU A 87 -14.09 -12.95 -37.31
C GLU A 87 -12.77 -13.30 -36.62
N ASN A 88 -12.12 -14.39 -37.02
CA ASN A 88 -10.86 -14.82 -36.43
C ASN A 88 -9.73 -13.83 -36.75
N GLU A 89 -9.65 -13.33 -37.98
CA GLU A 89 -8.71 -12.26 -38.37
C GLU A 89 -8.96 -10.98 -37.56
N LYS A 90 -10.22 -10.55 -37.44
CA LYS A 90 -10.58 -9.39 -36.59
C LYS A 90 -10.14 -9.58 -35.14
N ARG A 91 -10.35 -10.77 -34.56
CA ARG A 91 -9.90 -11.09 -33.19
C ARG A 91 -8.38 -11.08 -33.06
N GLN A 92 -7.64 -11.52 -34.08
CA GLN A 92 -6.17 -11.48 -34.06
C GLN A 92 -5.67 -10.04 -34.05
N VAL A 93 -6.16 -9.21 -34.96
CA VAL A 93 -5.78 -7.78 -35.05
C VAL A 93 -6.14 -7.04 -33.75
N GLU A 94 -7.33 -7.29 -33.19
CA GLU A 94 -7.70 -6.71 -31.90
C GLU A 94 -6.82 -7.20 -30.75
N GLY A 95 -6.42 -8.47 -30.77
CA GLY A 95 -5.53 -9.07 -29.79
C GLY A 95 -4.14 -8.44 -29.79
N GLU A 96 -3.54 -8.28 -30.96
CA GLU A 96 -2.25 -7.61 -31.14
C GLU A 96 -2.30 -6.15 -30.66
N ARG A 97 -3.34 -5.41 -31.04
CA ARG A 97 -3.53 -4.03 -30.58
C ARG A 97 -3.67 -3.94 -29.06
N ARG A 98 -4.35 -4.89 -28.42
CA ARG A 98 -4.47 -4.94 -26.95
C ARG A 98 -3.12 -5.24 -26.29
N GLN A 99 -2.33 -6.14 -26.87
CA GLN A 99 -0.99 -6.44 -26.36
C GLN A 99 -0.07 -5.23 -26.46
N GLU A 100 -0.08 -4.50 -27.56
CA GLU A 100 0.71 -3.26 -27.70
C GLU A 100 0.33 -2.21 -26.67
N VAL A 101 -0.97 -2.00 -26.43
CA VAL A 101 -1.45 -1.07 -25.41
C VAL A 101 -1.01 -1.51 -24.01
N GLN A 102 -1.12 -2.81 -23.72
CA GLN A 102 -0.70 -3.36 -22.43
C GLN A 102 0.80 -3.22 -22.22
N GLN A 103 1.61 -3.43 -23.26
CA GLN A 103 3.07 -3.27 -23.20
C GLN A 103 3.43 -1.82 -22.88
N LYS A 104 2.85 -0.84 -23.60
CA LYS A 104 3.07 0.59 -23.33
C LYS A 104 2.72 0.97 -21.89
N GLN A 105 1.60 0.47 -21.37
CA GLN A 105 1.22 0.72 -19.97
C GLN A 105 2.22 0.11 -18.97
N GLN A 106 2.76 -1.07 -19.25
CA GLN A 106 3.77 -1.69 -18.41
C GLN A 106 5.08 -0.90 -18.43
N ASP A 107 5.48 -0.40 -19.59
CA ASP A 107 6.69 0.43 -19.74
C ASP A 107 6.54 1.76 -18.97
N GLU A 108 5.41 2.45 -19.12
CA GLU A 108 5.09 3.68 -18.36
C GLU A 108 5.11 3.44 -16.84
N GLN A 109 4.54 2.33 -16.38
CA GLN A 109 4.58 1.96 -14.96
C GLN A 109 6.00 1.66 -14.46
N ALA A 110 6.80 0.98 -15.29
CA ALA A 110 8.19 0.67 -14.94
C ALA A 110 9.03 1.93 -14.79
N GLU A 111 8.84 2.92 -15.68
CA GLU A 111 9.49 4.23 -15.59
C GLU A 111 9.09 4.97 -14.31
N ALA A 112 7.79 5.02 -14.00
CA ALA A 112 7.30 5.67 -12.77
C ALA A 112 7.87 5.02 -11.50
N ILE A 113 7.94 3.68 -11.47
CA ILE A 113 8.54 2.93 -10.36
C ILE A 113 10.04 3.22 -10.25
N ALA A 114 10.76 3.34 -11.36
CA ALA A 114 12.18 3.65 -11.37
C ALA A 114 12.45 5.04 -10.77
N ILE A 115 11.68 6.05 -11.17
CA ILE A 115 11.76 7.41 -10.61
C ILE A 115 11.45 7.39 -9.11
N TRP A 116 10.38 6.71 -8.70
CA TRP A 116 10.01 6.60 -7.29
C TRP A 116 11.10 5.93 -6.45
N ARG A 117 11.72 4.84 -6.94
CA ARG A 117 12.81 4.15 -6.24
C ARG A 117 14.03 5.05 -6.03
N GLN A 118 14.38 5.88 -7.02
CA GLN A 118 15.46 6.85 -6.88
C GLN A 118 15.14 7.88 -5.79
N ALA A 119 13.95 8.48 -5.84
CA ALA A 119 13.52 9.43 -4.82
C ALA A 119 13.48 8.81 -3.40
N GLU A 120 13.01 7.57 -3.29
CA GLU A 120 12.94 6.85 -2.03
C GLU A 120 14.34 6.55 -1.46
N SER A 121 15.31 6.19 -2.31
CA SER A 121 16.69 5.98 -1.85
C SER A 121 17.29 7.26 -1.23
N SER A 122 17.11 8.42 -1.87
CA SER A 122 17.55 9.70 -1.31
C SER A 122 16.81 10.07 -0.03
N HIS A 123 15.52 9.72 0.08
CA HIS A 123 14.73 9.93 1.29
C HIS A 123 15.22 9.06 2.45
N ILE A 124 15.51 7.79 2.19
CA ILE A 124 16.06 6.84 3.18
C ILE A 124 17.42 7.34 3.68
N GLU A 125 18.31 7.80 2.78
CA GLU A 125 19.63 8.34 3.14
C GLU A 125 19.52 9.58 4.03
N ARG A 126 18.66 10.53 3.66
CA ARG A 126 18.41 11.73 4.48
C ARG A 126 17.90 11.37 5.87
N ASN A 127 16.94 10.46 5.95
CA ASN A 127 16.37 10.02 7.23
C ASN A 127 17.41 9.28 8.08
N LYS A 128 18.32 8.52 7.45
CA LYS A 128 19.43 7.89 8.15
C LYS A 128 20.38 8.94 8.75
N ALA A 129 20.75 9.97 8.00
CA ALA A 129 21.60 11.05 8.48
C ALA A 129 20.96 11.80 9.67
N CYS A 130 19.69 12.21 9.53
CA CYS A 130 18.96 12.89 10.61
C CYS A 130 18.83 12.03 11.87
N ARG A 131 18.63 10.71 11.73
CA ARG A 131 18.63 9.78 12.86
C ARG A 131 20.00 9.68 13.55
N GLN A 132 21.08 9.72 12.78
CA GLN A 132 22.44 9.71 13.32
C GLN A 132 22.74 10.99 14.10
N GLU A 133 22.45 12.16 13.53
CA GLU A 133 22.59 13.45 14.23
C GLU A 133 21.81 13.46 15.54
N HIS A 134 20.56 13.00 15.52
CA HIS A 134 19.75 12.91 16.72
C HIS A 134 20.33 11.94 17.76
N GLN A 135 20.88 10.79 17.32
CA GLN A 135 21.57 9.85 18.22
C GLN A 135 22.82 10.46 18.85
N GLU A 136 23.59 11.25 18.10
CA GLU A 136 24.78 11.95 18.60
C GLU A 136 24.39 13.02 19.63
N VAL A 137 23.39 13.84 19.34
CA VAL A 137 22.85 14.84 20.29
C VAL A 137 22.34 14.17 21.57
N LEU A 138 21.61 13.06 21.44
CA LEU A 138 21.17 12.29 22.60
C LEU A 138 22.34 11.70 23.39
N ALA A 139 23.40 11.24 22.74
CA ALA A 139 24.58 10.70 23.40
C ALA A 139 25.31 11.80 24.19
N VAL A 140 25.50 12.98 23.60
CA VAL A 140 26.08 14.15 24.29
C VAL A 140 25.23 14.52 25.50
N TRP A 141 23.92 14.67 25.32
CA TRP A 141 23.02 15.02 26.42
C TRP A 141 23.00 13.96 27.55
N ASN A 142 23.02 12.68 27.20
CA ASN A 142 23.08 11.60 28.20
C ASN A 142 24.39 11.66 29.00
N ASN A 143 25.53 11.92 28.34
CA ASN A 143 26.82 12.07 29.00
C ASN A 143 26.82 13.29 29.95
N GLU A 144 26.31 14.44 29.50
CA GLU A 144 26.17 15.65 30.34
C GLU A 144 25.26 15.39 31.55
N LYS A 145 24.15 14.67 31.33
CA LYS A 145 23.22 14.30 32.39
C LYS A 145 23.87 13.37 33.42
N ASP A 146 24.67 12.41 32.99
CA ASP A 146 25.34 11.48 33.88
C ASP A 146 26.48 12.17 34.66
N GLN A 147 27.19 13.12 34.04
CA GLN A 147 28.16 13.98 34.73
C GLN A 147 27.50 14.88 35.79
N ALA A 148 26.41 15.56 35.44
CA ALA A 148 25.68 16.42 36.38
C ALA A 148 25.13 15.62 37.58
N LYS A 149 24.67 14.38 37.36
CA LYS A 149 24.28 13.46 38.44
C LYS A 149 25.45 13.10 39.35
N ALA A 150 26.62 12.81 38.78
CA ALA A 150 27.82 12.48 39.55
C ALA A 150 28.30 13.67 40.41
N GLU A 151 28.13 14.89 39.90
CA GLU A 151 28.49 16.14 40.57
C GLU A 151 27.39 16.68 41.52
N GLY A 152 26.22 16.03 41.57
CA GLY A 152 25.09 16.46 42.41
C GLY A 152 24.39 17.75 41.94
N GLN A 153 24.63 18.18 40.70
CA GLN A 153 24.00 19.36 40.10
C GLN A 153 22.74 18.98 39.31
N ARG A 154 21.80 19.93 39.15
CA ARG A 154 20.64 19.75 38.26
C ARG A 154 21.04 20.06 36.82
N VAL A 155 20.71 19.16 35.89
CA VAL A 155 20.88 19.36 34.44
C VAL A 155 20.05 20.57 34.01
N GLY A 156 20.70 21.71 33.79
CA GLY A 156 20.08 22.92 33.26
C GLY A 156 20.03 22.87 31.75
N TRP A 157 18.85 23.09 31.16
CA TRP A 157 18.71 23.29 29.72
C TRP A 157 19.33 24.64 29.36
N LYS A 158 20.58 24.64 28.87
CA LYS A 158 21.09 25.83 28.20
C LYS A 158 20.49 25.83 26.80
N ASN A 159 19.48 26.67 26.59
CA ASN A 159 18.95 26.94 25.26
C ASN A 159 20.12 27.45 24.40
N VAL A 160 20.39 26.74 23.31
CA VAL A 160 21.34 27.14 22.28
C VAL A 160 20.65 28.27 21.50
N GLU A 161 21.23 29.48 21.54
CA GLU A 161 20.87 30.61 20.66
C GLU A 161 21.33 30.38 19.23
#